data_AF-A0AAW1NDM3-F1
#
_entry.id   AF-A0AAW1NDM3-F1
#
_cell.length_a   1.000
_cell.length_b   1.000
_cell.length_c   1.000
_cell.angle_alpha   90.00
_cell.angle_beta   90.00
_cell.angle_gamma   90.00
#
_symmetry.space_group_name_H-M   'P 1'
#
loop_
_entity.id
_entity.type
_entity.pdbx_description
1 polymer ?
#
loop_
_entity_poly.entity_id
_entity_poly.type
_entity_poly.pdbx_seq_one_letter_code
_entity_poly.pdbx_strand_id
1 'polypeptide(L)'
;MYADDATFISSDRDLQRLAMTVRAIETRAESWYSANRLMLNRDKTQKIVFSTASDVGAGVPDAALLGVVLDSKLCWSSHVEMVRRRLSSHIFLLRQIKRITTENVQLSVYFALIHSQLSYGVVLWGNSGAAVRLFRLQKRSVRIVAGAAPRESCRRCGCAVVPAAEAIGTHCGGRGAS
;
A
#
# COMPACT_ATOMS: atom_id res chain seq x y z
N MET A 1 6.97 16.99 4.28
CA MET A 1 6.86 17.14 5.74
C MET A 1 5.40 16.87 6.09
N TYR A 2 5.16 16.00 7.06
CA TYR A 2 3.82 15.68 7.55
C TYR A 2 3.88 15.65 9.07
N ALA A 3 3.11 16.50 9.74
CA ALA A 3 3.21 16.71 11.19
C ALA A 3 4.68 16.94 11.63
N ASP A 4 5.18 16.12 12.56
CA ASP A 4 6.56 16.11 13.05
C ASP A 4 7.53 15.31 12.17
N ASP A 5 7.03 14.53 11.20
CA ASP A 5 7.86 13.76 10.28
C ASP A 5 8.39 14.63 9.14
N ALA A 6 9.72 14.83 9.15
CA ALA A 6 10.45 15.44 8.04
C ALA A 6 11.07 14.37 7.14
N THR A 7 10.91 14.54 5.82
CA THR A 7 11.51 13.67 4.81
C THR A 7 12.42 14.50 3.93
N PHE A 8 13.67 14.09 3.80
CA PHE A 8 14.65 14.71 2.93
C PHE A 8 14.90 13.80 1.73
N ILE A 9 14.89 14.38 0.53
CA ILE A 9 15.10 13.64 -0.72
C ILE A 9 16.27 14.29 -1.45
N SER A 10 17.24 13.48 -1.84
CA SER A 10 18.38 13.89 -2.64
C SER A 10 18.66 12.82 -3.69
N SER A 11 19.12 13.24 -4.87
CA SER A 11 19.52 12.35 -5.95
C SER A 11 20.87 12.79 -6.51
N ASP A 12 21.73 11.81 -6.78
CA ASP A 12 23.02 12.03 -7.44
C ASP A 12 23.35 10.78 -8.28
N ARG A 13 24.18 10.95 -9.31
CA ARG A 13 24.69 9.85 -10.13
C ARG A 13 25.85 9.13 -9.45
N ASP A 14 26.55 9.81 -8.54
CA ASP A 14 27.66 9.27 -7.77
C ASP A 14 27.24 9.06 -6.30
N LEU A 15 27.42 7.84 -5.82
CA LEU A 15 27.08 7.46 -4.44
C LEU A 15 27.92 8.21 -3.40
N GLN A 16 29.17 8.53 -3.70
CA GLN A 16 30.02 9.29 -2.78
C GLN A 16 29.49 10.72 -2.62
N ARG A 17 29.10 11.35 -3.73
CA ARG A 17 28.49 12.69 -3.71
C ARG A 17 27.12 12.70 -3.04
N LEU A 18 26.30 11.67 -3.31
CA LEU A 18 25.04 11.49 -2.61
C LEU A 18 25.25 11.36 -1.09
N ALA A 19 26.20 10.54 -0.66
CA ALA A 19 26.51 10.34 0.75
C ALA A 19 27.00 11.64 1.42
N MET A 20 27.86 12.40 0.75
CA MET A 20 28.30 13.72 1.24
C MET A 20 27.13 14.70 1.35
N THR A 21 26.24 14.73 0.35
CA THR A 21 25.06 15.60 0.34
C THR A 21 24.09 15.24 1.46
N VAL A 22 23.79 13.96 1.65
CA VAL A 22 22.91 13.47 2.73
C VAL A 22 23.50 13.82 4.11
N ARG A 23 24.81 13.62 4.31
CA ARG A 23 25.50 14.03 5.55
C ARG A 23 25.39 15.53 5.80
N ALA A 24 25.58 16.35 4.76
CA ALA A 24 25.44 17.80 4.87
C ALA A 24 24.01 18.22 5.23
N ILE A 25 23.00 17.54 4.66
CA ILE A 25 21.58 17.77 5.00
C ILE A 25 21.31 17.39 6.46
N GLU A 26 21.83 16.25 6.93
CA GLU A 26 21.69 15.82 8.32
C GLU A 26 22.28 16.84 9.30
N THR A 27 23.52 17.29 9.07
CA THR A 27 24.17 18.29 9.92
C THR A 27 23.40 19.62 9.93
N ARG A 28 22.88 20.05 8.78
CA ARG A 28 22.05 21.27 8.67
C ARG A 28 20.73 21.11 9.40
N ALA A 29 20.09 19.95 9.28
CA ALA A 29 18.85 19.65 9.98
C ALA A 29 19.07 19.66 11.50
N GLU A 30 20.12 19.00 12.00
CA GLU A 30 20.46 19.00 13.43
C GLU A 30 20.72 20.40 13.97
N SER A 31 21.44 21.23 13.21
CA SER A 31 21.70 22.62 13.57
C SER A 31 20.40 23.43 13.66
N TRP A 32 19.50 23.25 12.69
CA TRP A 32 18.20 23.93 12.68
C TRP A 32 17.30 23.47 13.83
N TYR A 33 17.21 22.16 14.10
CA TYR A 33 16.43 21.64 15.22
C TYR A 33 16.97 22.18 16.55
N SER A 34 18.29 22.17 16.74
CA SER A 34 18.93 22.67 17.96
C SER A 34 18.67 24.16 18.18
N ALA A 35 18.77 24.97 17.11
CA ALA A 35 18.46 26.41 17.17
C ALA A 35 16.99 26.68 17.55
N ASN A 36 16.08 25.78 17.15
CA ASN A 36 14.65 25.85 17.47
C ASN A 36 14.26 25.07 18.74
N ARG A 37 15.24 24.64 19.55
CA ARG A 37 15.02 23.87 20.80
C ARG A 37 14.25 22.56 20.60
N LEU A 38 14.45 21.92 19.45
CA LEU A 38 13.91 20.61 19.09
C LEU A 38 15.03 19.57 19.12
N MET A 39 14.70 18.33 19.49
CA MET A 39 15.64 17.20 19.44
C MET A 39 15.32 16.29 18.26
N LEU A 40 16.31 16.01 17.42
CA LEU A 40 16.19 15.04 16.34
C LEU A 40 16.19 13.63 16.93
N ASN A 41 15.12 12.87 16.66
CA ASN A 41 15.05 11.47 17.09
C ASN A 41 15.85 10.58 16.13
N ARG A 42 17.14 10.40 16.43
CA ARG A 42 18.05 9.60 15.59
C ARG A 42 17.62 8.13 15.45
N ASP A 43 16.97 7.56 16.45
CA ASP A 43 16.50 6.17 16.42
C ASP A 43 15.30 5.99 15.48
N LYS A 44 14.46 7.03 15.35
CA LYS A 44 13.33 7.03 14.40
C LYS A 44 13.74 7.46 12.98
N THR A 45 14.87 8.15 12.82
CA THR A 45 15.34 8.58 11.50
C THR A 45 15.77 7.39 10.66
N GLN A 46 14.97 7.08 9.63
CA GLN A 46 15.26 6.00 8.68
C GLN A 46 15.91 6.56 7.42
N LYS A 47 16.93 5.87 6.91
CA LYS A 47 17.59 6.21 5.64
C LYS A 47 17.28 5.10 4.65
N ILE A 48 16.84 5.49 3.45
CA ILE A 48 16.60 4.56 2.35
C ILE A 48 17.30 5.09 1.10
N VAL A 49 17.89 4.17 0.33
CA VAL A 49 18.53 4.47 -0.95
C VAL A 49 17.76 3.73 -2.03
N PHE A 50 17.29 4.48 -3.01
CA PHE A 50 16.65 3.91 -4.20
C PHE A 50 17.68 3.84 -5.33
N SER A 51 17.86 2.66 -5.90
CA SER A 51 18.74 2.47 -7.04
C SER A 51 18.21 1.36 -7.94
N THR A 52 18.37 1.55 -9.24
CA THR A 52 18.14 0.51 -10.25
C THR A 52 19.33 -0.45 -10.36
N ALA A 53 20.50 -0.09 -9.82
CA ALA A 53 21.68 -0.94 -9.79
C ALA A 53 21.58 -1.98 -8.68
N SER A 54 21.95 -3.22 -9.00
CA SER A 54 21.80 -4.42 -8.16
C SER A 54 22.40 -4.30 -6.76
N ASP A 55 23.51 -3.57 -6.65
CA ASP A 55 24.43 -3.68 -5.51
C ASP A 55 24.31 -2.51 -4.51
N VAL A 56 23.59 -1.45 -4.88
CA VAL A 56 23.60 -0.17 -4.17
C VAL A 56 22.62 -0.15 -2.97
N GLY A 57 21.68 -1.09 -2.92
CA GLY A 57 20.68 -1.23 -1.85
C GLY A 57 20.83 -2.49 -1.00
N ALA A 58 21.83 -3.34 -1.26
CA ALA A 58 22.00 -4.60 -0.56
C ALA A 58 22.44 -4.36 0.90
N GLY A 59 21.47 -4.40 1.82
CA GLY A 59 21.72 -4.25 3.26
C GLY A 59 21.10 -3.01 3.92
N VAL A 60 20.43 -2.15 3.14
CA VAL A 60 19.64 -1.04 3.72
C VAL A 60 18.26 -1.59 4.12
N PRO A 61 17.80 -1.38 5.38
CA PRO A 61 16.49 -1.87 5.80
C PRO A 61 15.35 -1.14 5.08
N ASP A 62 14.23 -1.84 4.89
CA ASP A 62 12.99 -1.24 4.40
C ASP A 62 12.58 -0.08 5.30
N ALA A 63 12.17 1.05 4.70
CA ALA A 63 11.74 2.22 5.43
C ALA A 63 10.22 2.35 5.40
N ALA A 64 9.61 2.66 6.54
CA ALA A 64 8.19 2.94 6.65
C ALA A 64 7.95 4.46 6.55
N LEU A 65 7.29 4.89 5.48
CA LEU A 65 6.91 6.29 5.29
C LEU A 65 5.39 6.39 5.24
N LEU A 66 4.79 7.10 6.19
CA LEU A 66 3.34 7.33 6.27
C LEU A 66 2.52 6.03 6.17
N GLY A 67 2.99 4.95 6.79
CA GLY A 67 2.32 3.63 6.75
C GLY A 67 2.53 2.82 5.47
N VAL A 68 3.34 3.30 4.53
CA VAL A 68 3.79 2.57 3.34
C VAL A 68 5.20 2.07 3.58
N VAL A 69 5.46 0.80 3.24
CA VAL A 69 6.79 0.20 3.38
C VAL A 69 7.50 0.30 2.03
N LEU A 70 8.63 0.99 2.02
CA LEU A 70 9.45 1.23 0.84
C LEU A 70 10.64 0.28 0.89
N ASP A 71 10.80 -0.50 -0.19
CA ASP A 71 11.99 -1.31 -0.44
C ASP A 71 12.93 -0.52 -1.35
N SER A 72 14.24 -0.73 -1.18
CA SER A 72 15.34 -0.25 -2.02
C SER A 72 15.09 -0.35 -3.54
N LYS A 73 14.41 -1.42 -3.98
CA LYS A 73 14.09 -1.69 -5.40
C LYS A 73 12.67 -1.30 -5.80
N LEU A 74 11.87 -0.73 -4.88
CA LEU A 74 10.45 -0.42 -5.08
C LEU A 74 9.66 -1.62 -5.65
N CYS A 75 9.99 -2.85 -5.24
CA CYS A 75 9.28 -4.04 -5.71
C CYS A 75 7.93 -4.24 -5.00
N TRP A 76 7.68 -3.50 -3.91
CA TRP A 76 6.47 -3.50 -3.09
C TRP A 76 6.12 -4.85 -2.45
N SER A 77 7.00 -5.85 -2.50
CA SER A 77 6.71 -7.21 -2.02
C SER A 77 6.49 -7.25 -0.50
N SER A 78 7.36 -6.59 0.28
CA SER A 78 7.23 -6.43 1.74
C SER A 78 5.93 -5.71 2.11
N HIS A 79 5.65 -4.59 1.43
CA HIS A 79 4.43 -3.82 1.64
C HIS A 79 3.17 -4.65 1.35
N VAL A 80 3.13 -5.33 0.21
CA VAL A 80 2.03 -6.20 -0.18
C VAL A 80 1.83 -7.33 0.82
N GLU A 81 2.90 -7.95 1.33
CA GLU A 81 2.78 -9.01 2.33
C GLU A 81 2.24 -8.48 3.67
N MET A 82 2.65 -7.29 4.11
CA MET A 82 2.08 -6.62 5.28
C MET A 82 0.57 -6.38 5.11
N VAL A 83 0.15 -5.79 3.98
CA VAL A 83 -1.27 -5.54 3.68
C VAL A 83 -2.04 -6.86 3.57
N ARG A 84 -1.46 -7.89 2.94
CA ARG A 84 -2.04 -9.22 2.80
C ARG A 84 -2.35 -9.86 4.15
N ARG A 85 -1.45 -9.73 5.13
CA ARG A 85 -1.67 -10.24 6.49
C ARG A 85 -2.85 -9.55 7.16
N ARG A 86 -2.93 -8.21 7.11
CA ARG A 86 -4.06 -7.44 7.63
C ARG A 86 -5.38 -7.83 6.96
N LEU A 87 -5.39 -7.90 5.62
CA LEU A 87 -6.57 -8.31 4.86
C LEU A 87 -7.03 -9.73 5.19
N SER A 88 -6.09 -10.66 5.42
CA SER A 88 -6.45 -12.04 5.77
C SER A 88 -7.23 -12.09 7.09
N SER A 89 -6.81 -11.32 8.09
CA SER A 89 -7.53 -11.17 9.36
C SER A 89 -8.89 -10.50 9.17
N HIS A 90 -8.98 -9.43 8.39
CA HIS A 90 -10.25 -8.75 8.10
C HIS A 90 -11.23 -9.65 7.33
N ILE A 91 -10.74 -10.47 6.40
CA ILE A 91 -11.55 -11.44 5.66
C ILE A 91 -12.10 -12.51 6.60
N PHE A 92 -11.31 -12.97 7.57
CA PHE A 92 -11.80 -13.91 8.57
C PHE A 92 -12.93 -13.29 9.39
N LEU A 93 -12.74 -12.07 9.88
CA LEU A 93 -13.76 -11.31 10.62
C LEU A 93 -15.02 -11.09 9.77
N LEU A 94 -14.87 -10.72 8.50
CA LEU A 94 -16.00 -10.56 7.58
C LEU A 94 -16.83 -11.85 7.43
N ARG A 95 -16.18 -13.03 7.42
CA ARG A 95 -16.91 -14.32 7.40
C ARG A 95 -17.70 -14.58 8.66
N GLN A 96 -17.19 -14.15 9.82
CA GLN A 96 -17.93 -14.32 11.09
C GLN A 96 -19.13 -13.37 11.13
N ILE A 97 -18.93 -12.09 10.82
CA ILE A 97 -19.99 -11.07 10.80
C ILE A 97 -21.09 -11.44 9.81
N LYS A 98 -20.72 -11.99 8.65
CA LYS A 98 -21.69 -12.45 7.65
C LYS A 98 -22.72 -13.44 8.21
N ARG A 99 -22.35 -14.29 9.18
CA ARG A 99 -23.26 -15.30 9.74
C ARG A 99 -24.35 -14.71 10.63
N ILE A 100 -24.17 -13.49 11.12
CA ILE A 100 -25.01 -12.88 12.16
C ILE A 100 -25.63 -11.54 11.74
N THR A 101 -25.33 -11.04 10.53
CA THR A 101 -25.72 -9.67 10.12
C THR A 101 -26.28 -9.61 8.71
N THR A 102 -27.04 -8.56 8.42
CA THR A 102 -27.61 -8.25 7.10
C THR A 102 -26.57 -7.76 6.10
N GLU A 103 -26.90 -7.82 4.81
CA GLU A 103 -26.02 -7.45 3.70
C GLU A 103 -25.48 -6.01 3.78
N ASN A 104 -26.32 -5.05 4.17
CA ASN A 104 -25.93 -3.64 4.30
C ASN A 104 -24.78 -3.42 5.29
N VAL A 105 -24.79 -4.14 6.42
CA VAL A 105 -23.71 -4.06 7.40
C VAL A 105 -22.46 -4.78 6.89
N GLN A 106 -22.62 -5.89 6.18
CA GLN A 106 -21.48 -6.59 5.55
C GLN A 106 -20.76 -5.71 4.53
N LEU A 107 -21.52 -4.97 3.70
CA LEU A 107 -20.98 -3.99 2.77
C LEU A 107 -20.24 -2.84 3.49
N SER A 108 -20.84 -2.32 4.57
CA SER A 108 -20.21 -1.28 5.39
C SER A 108 -18.87 -1.75 5.97
N VAL A 109 -18.83 -2.96 6.53
CA VAL A 109 -17.60 -3.58 7.05
C VAL A 109 -16.57 -3.81 5.94
N TYR A 110 -16.99 -4.24 4.76
CA TYR A 110 -16.10 -4.39 3.60
C TYR A 110 -15.44 -3.06 3.23
N PHE A 111 -16.22 -1.97 3.11
CA PHE A 111 -15.68 -0.67 2.77
C PHE A 111 -14.75 -0.13 3.86
N ALA A 112 -15.12 -0.31 5.12
CA ALA A 112 -14.35 0.17 6.26
C ALA A 112 -13.02 -0.57 6.47
N LEU A 113 -12.96 -1.90 6.27
CA LEU A 113 -11.79 -2.70 6.65
C LEU A 113 -10.95 -3.21 5.48
N ILE A 114 -11.57 -3.42 4.32
CA ILE A 114 -10.90 -4.01 3.15
C ILE A 114 -10.64 -2.93 2.11
N HIS A 115 -11.68 -2.20 1.69
CA HIS A 115 -11.52 -1.18 0.66
C HIS A 115 -10.60 -0.05 1.13
N SER A 116 -10.79 0.48 2.33
CA SER A 116 -9.93 1.53 2.90
C SER A 116 -8.44 1.19 2.87
N GLN A 117 -8.08 -0.05 3.24
CA GLN A 117 -6.69 -0.53 3.23
C GLN A 117 -6.13 -0.68 1.81
N LEU A 118 -6.97 -1.07 0.85
CA LEU A 118 -6.58 -1.24 -0.55
C LEU A 118 -6.54 0.08 -1.33
N SER A 119 -7.37 1.04 -0.96
CA SER A 119 -7.39 2.36 -1.59
C SER A 119 -6.24 3.23 -1.09
N TYR A 120 -5.75 2.97 0.13
CA TYR A 120 -4.61 3.68 0.69
C TYR A 120 -3.32 3.41 -0.10
N GLY A 121 -2.78 4.45 -0.73
CA GLY A 121 -1.52 4.37 -1.46
C GLY A 121 -1.57 3.53 -2.74
N VAL A 122 -2.76 3.18 -3.26
CA VAL A 122 -2.92 2.32 -4.45
C VAL A 122 -2.18 2.84 -5.68
N VAL A 123 -2.03 4.17 -5.80
CA VAL A 123 -1.27 4.81 -6.89
C VAL A 123 0.22 4.40 -6.86
N LEU A 124 0.76 4.10 -5.68
CA LEU A 124 2.16 3.73 -5.49
C LEU A 124 2.40 2.25 -5.81
N TRP A 125 1.62 1.35 -5.19
CA TRP A 125 1.87 -0.09 -5.25
C TRP A 125 0.95 -0.85 -6.21
N GLY A 126 -0.14 -0.23 -6.70
CA GLY A 126 -1.19 -0.90 -7.48
C GLY A 126 -0.74 -1.41 -8.84
N ASN A 127 0.27 -0.79 -9.46
CA ASN A 127 0.86 -1.24 -10.72
C ASN A 127 1.93 -2.34 -10.54
N SER A 128 2.23 -2.74 -9.30
CA SER A 128 3.22 -3.79 -9.03
C SER A 128 2.66 -5.18 -9.38
N GLY A 129 3.51 -6.08 -9.86
CA GLY A 129 3.13 -7.49 -10.06
C GLY A 129 2.66 -8.17 -8.76
N ALA A 130 3.15 -7.70 -7.61
CA ALA A 130 2.74 -8.18 -6.29
C ALA A 130 1.28 -7.81 -5.96
N ALA A 131 0.75 -6.68 -6.45
CA ALA A 131 -0.60 -6.20 -6.17
C ALA A 131 -1.70 -7.18 -6.60
N VAL A 132 -1.43 -8.02 -7.60
CA VAL A 132 -2.35 -9.10 -8.05
C VAL A 132 -2.78 -9.99 -6.89
N ARG A 133 -1.89 -10.24 -5.91
CA ARG A 133 -2.21 -11.05 -4.72
C ARG A 133 -3.27 -10.37 -3.85
N LEU A 134 -3.23 -9.05 -3.71
CA LEU A 134 -4.21 -8.26 -2.95
C LEU A 134 -5.55 -8.20 -3.67
N PHE A 135 -5.55 -7.96 -4.98
CA PHE A 135 -6.79 -7.96 -5.78
C PHE A 135 -7.49 -9.33 -5.79
N ARG A 136 -6.75 -10.44 -5.71
CA ARG A 136 -7.34 -11.77 -5.50
C ARG A 136 -8.05 -11.88 -4.14
N LEU A 137 -7.48 -11.33 -3.08
CA LEU A 137 -8.12 -11.28 -1.76
C LEU A 137 -9.35 -10.37 -1.76
N GLN A 138 -9.30 -9.23 -2.45
CA GLN A 138 -10.45 -8.35 -2.64
C GLN A 138 -11.60 -9.07 -3.37
N LYS A 139 -11.32 -9.79 -4.46
CA LYS A 139 -12.35 -10.60 -5.13
C LYS A 139 -12.94 -11.66 -4.21
N ARG A 140 -12.10 -12.27 -3.37
CA ARG A 140 -12.55 -13.26 -2.38
C ARG A 140 -13.47 -12.63 -1.33
N SER A 141 -13.19 -11.43 -0.84
CA SER A 141 -14.06 -10.76 0.13
C SER A 141 -15.38 -10.31 -0.49
N VAL A 142 -15.37 -9.79 -1.71
CA VAL A 142 -16.61 -9.46 -2.44
C VAL A 142 -17.49 -10.69 -2.62
N ARG A 143 -16.91 -11.84 -2.99
CA ARG A 143 -17.65 -13.11 -3.07
C ARG A 143 -18.24 -13.55 -1.73
N ILE A 144 -17.53 -13.29 -0.63
CA ILE A 144 -18.06 -13.58 0.71
C ILE A 144 -19.29 -12.74 0.94
N VAL A 145 -19.26 -11.42 0.70
CA VAL A 145 -20.45 -10.56 0.88
C VAL A 145 -21.60 -11.03 -0.02
N ALA A 146 -21.33 -11.21 -1.32
CA ALA A 146 -22.34 -11.63 -2.30
C ALA A 146 -22.86 -13.06 -2.13
N GLY A 147 -22.22 -13.90 -1.29
CA GLY A 147 -22.59 -15.31 -1.12
C GLY A 147 -22.34 -16.22 -2.32
N ALA A 148 -21.57 -15.74 -3.30
CA ALA A 148 -21.24 -16.47 -4.51
C ALA A 148 -20.28 -17.65 -4.24
N ALA A 149 -20.43 -18.73 -5.03
CA ALA A 149 -19.54 -19.88 -4.92
C ALA A 149 -18.10 -19.54 -5.37
N PRO A 150 -17.08 -20.27 -4.88
CA PRO A 150 -15.67 -19.94 -5.14
C PRO A 150 -15.24 -19.91 -6.62
N ARG A 151 -15.99 -20.58 -7.51
CA ARG A 151 -15.69 -20.74 -8.94
C ARG A 151 -16.74 -20.17 -9.89
N GLU A 152 -17.79 -19.53 -9.36
CA GLU A 152 -18.79 -18.91 -10.24
C GLU A 152 -18.19 -17.72 -11.00
N SER A 153 -18.57 -17.58 -12.27
CA SER A 153 -18.13 -16.46 -13.11
C SER A 153 -18.60 -15.14 -12.52
N CYS A 154 -17.69 -14.17 -12.35
CA CYS A 154 -18.03 -12.83 -11.85
C CYS A 154 -19.08 -12.09 -12.69
N ARG A 155 -19.40 -12.58 -13.92
CA ARG A 155 -20.49 -12.04 -14.76
C ARG A 155 -21.90 -12.36 -14.23
N ARG A 156 -22.08 -13.47 -13.50
CA ARG A 156 -23.39 -13.91 -12.98
C ARG A 156 -23.63 -13.56 -11.50
N CYS A 157 -22.58 -13.32 -10.72
CA CYS A 157 -22.69 -13.17 -9.26
C CYS A 157 -23.09 -11.78 -8.74
N GLY A 158 -23.47 -10.82 -9.59
CA GLY A 158 -23.73 -9.46 -9.11
C GLY A 158 -22.50 -8.78 -8.49
N CYS A 159 -21.27 -9.25 -8.75
CA CYS A 159 -20.04 -8.58 -8.31
C CYS A 159 -19.89 -7.14 -8.85
N ALA A 160 -20.72 -6.76 -9.83
CA ALA A 160 -20.86 -5.38 -10.32
C ALA A 160 -21.68 -4.47 -9.37
N VAL A 161 -22.40 -5.03 -8.40
CA VAL A 161 -23.27 -4.28 -7.46
C VAL A 161 -22.50 -3.79 -6.22
N VAL A 162 -21.22 -4.14 -6.07
CA VAL A 162 -20.35 -3.41 -5.14
C VAL A 162 -19.83 -2.17 -5.88
N PRO A 163 -20.12 -0.94 -5.43
CA PRO A 163 -19.71 0.32 -6.08
C PRO A 163 -18.19 0.53 -6.26
N ALA A 164 -17.36 -0.48 -6.01
CA ALA A 164 -15.92 -0.42 -6.17
C ALA A 164 -15.46 -0.64 -7.63
N ALA A 165 -16.34 -1.06 -8.55
CA ALA A 165 -15.98 -1.30 -9.95
C ALA A 165 -16.02 -0.03 -10.84
N GLU A 166 -16.69 1.04 -10.43
CA GLU A 166 -16.71 2.31 -11.19
C GLU A 166 -15.49 3.20 -10.94
N ALA A 167 -14.71 2.94 -9.88
CA ALA A 167 -13.53 3.75 -9.52
C ALA A 167 -12.23 3.34 -10.24
N ILE A 168 -12.21 2.20 -10.94
CA ILE A 168 -11.04 1.76 -11.71
C ILE A 168 -11.53 1.50 -13.12
N GLY A 169 -11.31 2.49 -14.01
CA GLY A 169 -11.72 2.49 -15.41
C GLY A 169 -11.15 1.33 -16.23
N THR A 170 -11.67 0.12 -16.03
CA THR A 170 -11.54 -0.96 -16.99
C THR A 170 -12.68 -0.85 -17.99
N HIS A 171 -12.45 -0.06 -19.03
CA HIS A 171 -13.27 -0.02 -20.22
C HIS A 171 -13.17 -1.37 -20.93
N CYS A 172 -14.05 -2.32 -20.61
CA CYS A 172 -14.25 -3.51 -21.43
C CYS A 172 -15.28 -3.17 -22.50
N GLY A 173 -14.79 -2.86 -23.70
CA GLY A 173 -15.61 -2.61 -24.89
C GLY A 173 -16.60 -3.75 -25.16
N GLY A 174 -17.87 -3.37 -25.29
CA GLY A 174 -18.89 -4.23 -25.87
C GLY A 174 -18.57 -4.48 -27.34
N ARG A 175 -18.54 -5.75 -27.74
CA ARG A 175 -18.89 -6.12 -29.12
C ARG A 175 -20.18 -6.91 -29.06
N GLY A 176 -21.15 -6.37 -29.79
CA GLY A 176 -22.52 -6.81 -29.81
C GLY A 176 -22.68 -8.22 -30.34
N ALA A 177 -23.75 -8.84 -29.87
CA ALA A 177 -24.40 -9.95 -30.53
C ALA A 177 -25.18 -9.39 -31.73
N SER A 178 -24.86 -9.91 -32.90
CA SER A 178 -25.73 -10.04 -34.08
C SER A 178 -25.12 -11.12 -34.94
#